data_AF-A0A243QGZ9-F1
#
_entry.id   AF-A0A243QGZ9-F1
#
_cell.length_a   1.000
_cell.length_b   1.000
_cell.length_c   1.000
_cell.angle_alpha   90.00
_cell.angle_beta   90.00
_cell.angle_gamma   90.00
#
_symmetry.space_group_name_H-M   'P 1'
#
loop_
_entity.id
_entity.type
_entity.pdbx_description
1 polymer ?
#
loop_
_entity_poly.entity_id
_entity_poly.type
_entity_poly.pdbx_seq_one_letter_code
_entity_poly.pdbx_strand_id
1 'polypeptide(L)'
;GFGVVEVAVRLIGGLTPGVLFTNPAAYALLLGGGAAFLLLTSALQRGSVTTATAGLVLGETVAPALIGVVWLGDRTRPGLGWPAVLGFAVAVAGALALSRFGEAPVERVESALAPR
;
A
#
# COMPACT_ATOMS: atom_id res chain seq x y z
N GLY A 1 -2.09 1.10 8.55
CA GLY A 1 -2.13 0.92 7.09
C GLY A 1 -1.64 -0.48 6.75
N PHE A 2 -1.81 -0.93 5.51
CA PHE A 2 -1.41 -2.29 5.11
C PHE A 2 0.11 -2.52 5.18
N GLY A 3 0.93 -1.47 5.04
CA GLY A 3 2.38 -1.60 5.30
C GLY A 3 2.74 -2.06 6.73
N VAL A 4 1.88 -1.80 7.73
CA VAL A 4 2.07 -2.35 9.08
C VAL A 4 1.93 -3.87 9.08
N VAL A 5 1.04 -4.41 8.25
CA VAL A 5 0.84 -5.86 8.08
C VAL A 5 2.09 -6.51 7.49
N GLU A 6 2.67 -5.89 6.46
CA GLU A 6 3.90 -6.38 5.82
C GLU A 6 5.09 -6.43 6.79
N VAL A 7 5.23 -5.43 7.65
CA VAL A 7 6.29 -5.43 8.67
C VAL A 7 5.96 -6.45 9.77
N ALA A 8 4.73 -6.43 10.27
CA ALA A 8 4.31 -7.28 11.39
C ALA A 8 4.46 -8.78 11.09
N VAL A 9 4.09 -9.23 9.89
CA VAL A 9 4.20 -10.66 9.53
C VAL A 9 5.64 -11.15 9.56
N ARG A 10 6.62 -10.29 9.24
CA ARG A 10 8.06 -10.63 9.29
C ARG A 10 8.58 -10.81 10.71
N LEU A 11 7.86 -10.26 11.70
CA LEU A 11 8.18 -10.36 13.12
C LEU A 11 7.46 -11.55 13.80
N ILE A 12 6.58 -12.26 13.09
CA ILE A 12 5.89 -13.44 13.61
C ILE A 12 6.76 -14.68 13.36
N GLY A 13 7.44 -15.15 14.42
CA GLY A 13 8.33 -16.32 14.36
C GLY A 13 7.65 -17.69 14.45
N GLY A 14 6.32 -17.75 14.62
CA GLY A 14 5.59 -19.02 14.75
C GLY A 14 4.07 -18.85 14.74
N LEU A 15 3.36 -19.90 14.31
CA LEU A 15 1.90 -19.88 14.08
C LEU A 15 1.09 -20.70 15.10
N THR A 16 1.73 -21.20 16.16
CA THR A 16 1.01 -21.90 17.24
C THR A 16 0.15 -20.90 18.03
N PRO A 17 -1.08 -21.27 18.45
CA PRO A 17 -1.99 -20.34 19.13
C PRO A 17 -1.35 -19.59 20.32
N GLY A 18 -0.61 -20.30 21.20
CA GLY A 18 0.02 -19.67 22.36
C GLY A 18 1.06 -18.60 22.01
N VAL A 19 1.82 -18.79 20.93
CA VAL A 19 2.79 -17.80 20.43
C VAL A 19 2.07 -16.61 19.79
N LEU A 20 1.01 -16.85 19.04
CA LEU A 20 0.23 -15.77 18.41
C LEU A 20 -0.41 -14.84 19.44
N PHE A 21 -1.03 -15.38 20.50
CA PHE A 21 -1.66 -14.57 21.55
C PHE A 21 -0.66 -13.81 22.44
N THR A 22 0.61 -14.23 22.47
CA THR A 22 1.64 -13.54 23.26
C THR A 22 2.51 -12.61 22.41
N ASN A 23 2.40 -12.69 21.08
CA ASN A 23 3.22 -11.89 20.17
C ASN A 23 2.55 -10.54 19.85
N PRO A 24 3.16 -9.39 20.24
CA PRO A 24 2.60 -8.07 19.93
C PRO A 24 2.45 -7.80 18.43
N ALA A 25 3.26 -8.42 17.57
CA ALA A 25 3.15 -8.27 16.12
C ALA A 25 1.84 -8.82 15.56
N ALA A 26 1.25 -9.85 16.18
CA ALA A 26 -0.05 -10.38 15.77
C ALA A 26 -1.16 -9.33 15.95
N TYR A 27 -1.11 -8.57 17.05
CA TYR A 27 -2.04 -7.48 17.30
C TYR A 27 -1.81 -6.29 16.38
N ALA A 28 -0.54 -5.93 16.12
CA ALA A 28 -0.20 -4.88 15.17
C ALA A 28 -0.69 -5.21 13.75
N LEU A 29 -0.62 -6.49 13.34
CA LEU A 29 -1.15 -6.98 12.08
C LEU A 29 -2.67 -6.79 12.00
N LEU A 30 -3.40 -7.24 13.01
CA LEU A 30 -4.86 -7.16 13.04
C LEU A 30 -5.35 -5.70 13.07
N LEU A 31 -4.79 -4.89 13.97
CA LEU A 31 -5.15 -3.48 14.10
C LEU A 31 -4.72 -2.68 12.86
N GLY A 32 -3.50 -2.93 12.37
CA GLY A 32 -2.94 -2.26 11.20
C GLY A 32 -3.75 -2.52 9.94
N GLY A 33 -4.09 -3.79 9.69
CA GLY A 33 -4.92 -4.23 8.57
C GLY A 33 -6.37 -3.78 8.68
N GLY A 34 -6.99 -3.92 9.87
CA GLY A 34 -8.36 -3.46 10.12
C GLY A 34 -8.51 -1.96 9.91
N ALA A 35 -7.60 -1.16 10.48
CA ALA A 35 -7.59 0.29 10.26
C ALA A 35 -7.34 0.64 8.78
N ALA A 36 -6.43 -0.07 8.09
CA ALA A 36 -6.18 0.17 6.67
C ALA A 36 -7.40 -0.10 5.80
N PHE A 37 -8.09 -1.21 6.05
CA PHE A 37 -9.31 -1.57 5.33
C PHE A 37 -10.41 -0.52 5.52
N LEU A 38 -10.63 -0.06 6.76
CA LEU A 38 -11.63 0.97 7.06
C LEU A 38 -11.28 2.32 6.41
N LEU A 39 -10.01 2.71 6.44
CA LEU A 39 -9.54 3.94 5.81
C LEU A 39 -9.64 3.86 4.27
N LEU A 40 -9.27 2.73 3.67
CA LEU A 40 -9.40 2.50 2.23
C LEU A 40 -10.88 2.53 1.82
N THR A 41 -11.73 1.78 2.51
CA THR A 41 -13.17 1.75 2.23
C THR A 41 -13.76 3.14 2.33
N SER A 42 -13.41 3.89 3.37
CA SER A 42 -13.79 5.29 3.55
C SER A 42 -13.32 6.21 2.42
N ALA A 43 -12.09 6.01 1.94
CA ALA A 43 -11.53 6.81 0.85
C ALA A 43 -12.23 6.50 -0.49
N LEU A 44 -12.51 5.23 -0.76
CA LEU A 44 -13.24 4.79 -1.96
C LEU A 44 -14.69 5.28 -1.98
N GLN A 45 -15.34 5.35 -0.81
CA GLN A 45 -16.72 5.84 -0.69
C GLN A 45 -16.84 7.35 -0.92
N ARG A 46 -15.80 8.14 -0.59
CA ARG A 46 -15.87 9.61 -0.58
C ARG A 46 -15.00 10.29 -1.62
N GLY A 47 -14.19 9.54 -2.35
CA GLY A 47 -13.17 10.08 -3.22
C GLY A 47 -12.91 9.23 -4.46
N SER A 48 -11.86 9.61 -5.17
CA SER A 48 -11.40 8.92 -6.37
C SER A 48 -10.84 7.54 -6.04
N VAL A 49 -11.26 6.52 -6.79
CA VAL A 49 -10.71 5.16 -6.71
C VAL A 49 -9.24 5.15 -7.10
N THR A 50 -8.88 5.83 -8.19
CA THR A 50 -7.50 5.88 -8.68
C THR A 50 -6.57 6.53 -7.66
N THR A 51 -6.96 7.68 -7.11
CA THR A 51 -6.20 8.42 -6.10
C THR A 51 -6.07 7.62 -4.81
N ALA A 52 -7.17 7.05 -4.31
CA ALA A 52 -7.17 6.27 -3.08
C ALA A 52 -6.29 5.02 -3.21
N THR A 53 -6.38 4.31 -4.34
CA THR A 53 -5.60 3.10 -4.59
C THR A 53 -4.12 3.43 -4.82
N ALA A 54 -3.82 4.46 -5.62
CA ALA A 54 -2.44 4.87 -5.88
C ALA A 54 -1.73 5.32 -4.58
N GLY A 55 -2.42 6.11 -3.75
CA GLY A 55 -1.91 6.52 -2.44
C GLY A 55 -1.71 5.35 -1.48
N LEU A 56 -2.62 4.38 -1.49
CA LEU A 56 -2.48 3.17 -0.70
C LEU A 56 -1.23 2.37 -1.12
N VAL A 57 -1.11 2.05 -2.41
CA VAL A 57 0.00 1.25 -2.96
C VAL A 57 1.34 1.91 -2.65
N LEU A 58 1.42 3.23 -2.81
CA LEU A 58 2.60 3.99 -2.40
C LEU A 58 2.91 3.83 -0.91
N GLY A 59 1.91 4.00 -0.04
CA GLY A 59 2.09 3.92 1.40
C GLY A 59 2.53 2.54 1.88
N GLU A 60 1.96 1.48 1.32
CA GLU A 60 2.33 0.09 1.65
C GLU A 60 3.61 -0.38 0.98
N THR A 61 4.09 0.30 -0.08
CA THR A 61 5.39 -0.03 -0.68
C THR A 61 6.53 0.71 0.01
N VAL A 62 6.38 2.03 0.21
CA VAL A 62 7.47 2.89 0.67
C VAL A 62 7.79 2.62 2.14
N ALA A 63 6.78 2.58 3.01
CA ALA A 63 7.02 2.47 4.44
C ALA A 63 7.66 1.13 4.84
N PRO A 64 7.17 -0.04 4.39
CA PRO A 64 7.78 -1.34 4.71
C PRO A 64 9.14 -1.52 4.05
N ALA A 65 9.37 -0.99 2.84
CA ALA A 65 10.69 -1.03 2.22
C ALA A 65 11.73 -0.25 3.05
N LEU A 66 11.39 0.96 3.49
CA LEU A 66 12.24 1.74 4.39
C LEU A 66 12.46 1.00 5.71
N ILE A 67 11.40 0.43 6.28
CA ILE A 67 11.49 -0.32 7.53
C ILE A 67 12.41 -1.54 7.38
N GLY A 68 12.25 -2.26 6.26
CA GLY A 68 13.04 -3.40 5.85
C GLY A 68 14.53 -3.09 5.79
N VAL A 69 14.90 -2.04 5.06
CA VAL A 69 16.30 -1.67 4.82
C VAL A 69 16.97 -1.11 6.07
N VAL A 70 16.29 -0.22 6.80
CA VAL A 70 16.91 0.48 7.93
C VAL A 70 16.98 -0.39 9.19
N TRP A 71 15.94 -1.20 9.46
CA TRP A 71 15.85 -1.95 10.72
C TRP A 71 15.88 -3.48 10.57
N LEU A 72 15.34 -4.06 9.49
CA LEU A 72 15.28 -5.52 9.31
C LEU A 72 16.48 -6.08 8.51
N GLY A 73 17.37 -5.21 8.03
CA GLY A 73 18.59 -5.62 7.34
C GLY A 73 18.39 -6.01 5.88
N ASP A 74 17.32 -5.54 5.23
CA ASP A 74 17.12 -5.78 3.80
C ASP A 74 18.24 -5.17 2.97
N ARG A 75 18.83 -6.00 2.10
CA ARG A 75 19.96 -5.62 1.24
C ARG A 75 19.64 -5.96 -0.19
N THR A 76 19.81 -4.98 -1.07
CA THR A 76 19.84 -5.23 -2.50
C THR A 76 21.07 -6.09 -2.84
N ARG A 77 20.97 -6.92 -3.89
CA ARG A 77 22.14 -7.68 -4.38
C ARG A 77 23.32 -6.74 -4.68
N PRO A 78 24.57 -7.16 -4.42
CA PRO A 78 25.75 -6.34 -4.70
C PRO A 78 25.74 -5.83 -6.15
N GLY A 79 26.05 -4.54 -6.33
CA GLY A 79 26.03 -3.87 -7.65
C GLY A 79 24.65 -3.38 -8.13
N LEU A 80 23.55 -3.78 -7.49
CA LEU A 80 22.18 -3.37 -7.90
C LEU A 80 21.56 -2.27 -7.03
N GLY A 81 22.32 -1.68 -6.09
CA GLY A 81 21.79 -0.63 -5.21
C GLY A 81 21.26 0.59 -5.98
N TRP A 82 22.03 1.10 -6.95
CA TRP A 82 21.61 2.26 -7.74
C TRP A 82 20.42 1.96 -8.67
N PRO A 83 20.40 0.85 -9.44
CA PRO A 83 19.20 0.41 -10.15
C PRO A 83 17.96 0.30 -9.26
N ALA A 84 18.09 -0.22 -8.03
CA ALA A 84 16.95 -0.34 -7.12
C ALA A 84 16.42 1.02 -6.66
N VAL A 85 17.30 1.96 -6.31
CA VAL A 85 16.91 3.33 -5.93
C VAL A 85 16.22 4.03 -7.11
N LEU A 86 16.79 3.93 -8.31
CA LEU A 86 16.20 4.54 -9.51
C LEU A 86 14.85 3.92 -9.86
N GLY A 87 14.75 2.59 -9.87
CA GLY A 87 13.50 1.88 -10.14
C GLY A 87 12.42 2.22 -9.13
N PHE A 88 12.78 2.31 -7.85
CA PHE A 88 11.88 2.74 -6.79
C PHE A 88 11.41 4.19 -6.98
N ALA A 89 12.33 5.11 -7.30
CA ALA A 89 11.98 6.51 -7.57
C ALA A 89 11.03 6.65 -8.77
N VAL A 90 11.27 5.89 -9.85
CA VAL A 90 10.38 5.85 -11.03
C VAL A 90 9.00 5.29 -10.66
N ALA A 91 8.94 4.21 -9.88
CA ALA A 91 7.67 3.65 -9.43
C ALA A 91 6.88 4.64 -8.56
N VAL A 92 7.55 5.34 -7.63
CA VAL A 92 6.94 6.37 -6.80
C VAL A 92 6.40 7.52 -7.65
N ALA A 93 7.22 8.03 -8.57
CA ALA A 93 6.82 9.11 -9.47
C ALA A 93 5.63 8.69 -10.36
N GLY A 94 5.63 7.46 -10.88
CA GLY A 94 4.55 6.93 -11.70
C GLY A 94 3.23 6.82 -10.93
N ALA A 95 3.26 6.31 -9.69
CA ALA A 95 2.07 6.24 -8.85
C ALA A 95 1.56 7.63 -8.44
N LEU A 96 2.45 8.59 -8.18
CA LEU A 96 2.06 10.00 -7.95
C LEU A 96 1.44 10.62 -9.21
N ALA A 97 2.02 10.38 -10.38
CA ALA A 97 1.44 10.83 -11.65
C ALA A 97 0.06 10.21 -11.88
N LEU A 98 -0.11 8.91 -11.62
CA LEU A 98 -1.40 8.24 -11.72
C LEU A 98 -2.42 8.82 -10.74
N SER A 99 -2.02 9.11 -9.49
CA SER A 99 -2.91 9.74 -8.51
C SER A 99 -3.37 11.14 -8.94
N ARG A 100 -2.59 11.84 -9.75
CA ARG A 100 -2.92 13.20 -10.20
C ARG A 100 -3.71 13.22 -11.52
N PHE A 101 -3.42 12.29 -12.42
CA PHE A 101 -3.87 12.35 -13.82
C PHE A 101 -4.64 11.10 -14.28
N GLY A 102 -4.74 10.06 -13.45
CA GLY A 102 -5.27 8.76 -13.83
C GLY A 102 -6.78 8.59 -13.68
N GLU A 103 -7.52 9.65 -13.37
CA GLU A 103 -8.98 9.59 -13.33
C GLU A 103 -9.53 9.34 -14.74
N ALA A 104 -10.28 8.25 -14.92
CA ALA A 104 -10.95 8.01 -16.19
C ALA A 104 -12.02 9.10 -16.42
N PRO A 105 -12.12 9.67 -17.64
CA PRO A 105 -13.23 10.54 -17.97
C PRO A 105 -14.54 9.80 -17.71
N VAL A 106 -15.42 10.38 -16.88
CA VAL A 106 -16.77 9.85 -16.72
C VAL A 106 -17.48 10.07 -18.05
N GLU A 107 -17.54 9.01 -18.86
CA GLU A 107 -18.27 9.04 -20.12
C GLU A 107 -19.72 9.41 -19.81
N ARG A 108 -20.16 10.52 -20.41
CA ARG A 108 -21.52 11.05 -20.36
C ARG A 108 -22.45 10.08 -21.12
N VAL A 109 -22.64 8.87 -20.58
CA VAL A 109 -23.56 7.85 -21.10
C VAL A 109 -25.01 8.37 -21.06
N GLU A 110 -25.30 9.41 -20.28
CA GLU A 110 -26.60 10.09 -20.26
C GLU A 110 -26.99 10.79 -21.58
N SER A 111 -26.04 11.29 -22.39
CA SER A 111 -26.42 12.01 -23.62
C SER A 111 -26.84 11.09 -24.77
N ALA A 112 -26.65 9.77 -24.65
CA ALA A 112 -27.08 8.79 -25.64
C ALA A 112 -28.47 8.19 -25.35
N LEU A 113 -29.02 8.42 -24.15
CA LEU A 113 -30.30 7.87 -23.71
C LEU A 113 -31.43 8.91 -23.59
N ALA A 114 -31.18 10.18 -23.90
CA ALA A 114 -32.24 11.18 -23.99
C ALA A 114 -33.08 10.93 -25.27
N PRO A 115 -34.36 10.53 -25.18
CA PRO A 115 -35.25 10.52 -26.32
C PRO A 115 -35.53 11.97 -26.72
N ARG A 116 -35.40 12.28 -28.02
CA ARG A 116 -35.75 13.58 -28.60
C ARG A 116 -37.25 13.83 -28.56
#